data_AF-A0A9W4TR74-F1
#
_entry.id   AF-A0A9W4TR74-F1
#
_cell.length_a   1.000
_cell.length_b   1.000
_cell.length_c   1.000
_cell.angle_alpha   90.00
_cell.angle_beta   90.00
_cell.angle_gamma   90.00
#
_symmetry.space_group_name_H-M   'P 1'
#
loop_
_entity.id
_entity.type
_entity.pdbx_description
1 polymer ?
#
loop_
_entity_poly.entity_id
_entity_poly.type
_entity_poly.pdbx_seq_one_letter_code
_entity_poly.pdbx_strand_id
1 'polypeptide(L)'
;MTVNDYQSQGVMTLNTPVSYSINKLLGGSTILGGNNYTAFFINYDEKNVVQSTVQKATNATIHGVSNTNLQIVQGSGNTIYADRDLTFLNGTGKTYAEVNGASSIFCSNGLDLTLDAFGANSLIVGDKGSYMVNASKSTADISVYAYPNNDVLSSLWMFSGDGNTIFAAGTGMSVFSGSNASNNSFVFTKSSVAGGKTIILNFDHNPKNKIVMYHYSLDQNSLKEILNNAYNLNNNAIIELENHTIILAGILVKDINSAQFEYA
;
A
#
# COMPACT_ATOMS: atom_id res chain seq x y z
N MET A 1 21.61 20.82 19.82
CA MET A 1 20.25 20.36 19.53
C MET A 1 19.37 20.82 20.68
N THR A 2 18.47 21.79 20.44
CA THR A 2 17.51 22.26 21.45
C THR A 2 16.38 21.24 21.56
N VAL A 3 16.02 20.84 22.78
CA VAL A 3 14.93 19.92 23.07
C VAL A 3 13.77 20.73 23.63
N ASN A 4 12.61 20.67 22.99
CA ASN A 4 11.38 21.26 23.52
C ASN A 4 10.44 20.13 23.97
N ASP A 5 10.16 20.08 25.27
CA ASP A 5 9.16 19.18 25.86
C ASP A 5 7.83 19.91 25.98
N TYR A 6 6.80 19.44 25.28
CA TYR A 6 5.44 19.99 25.34
C TYR A 6 4.52 18.99 26.03
N GLN A 7 4.34 19.15 27.34
CA GLN A 7 3.56 18.25 28.18
C GLN A 7 2.04 18.52 28.19
N SER A 8 1.55 19.39 27.31
CA SER A 8 0.11 19.66 27.15
C SER A 8 -0.31 19.44 25.70
N GLN A 9 -1.55 18.97 25.52
CA GLN A 9 -2.17 18.89 24.20
C GLN A 9 -2.26 20.29 23.60
N GLY A 10 -1.97 20.39 22.31
CA GLY A 10 -2.06 21.68 21.64
C GLY A 10 -1.77 21.62 20.16
N VAL A 11 -1.85 22.80 19.54
CA VAL A 11 -1.46 23.02 18.15
C VAL A 11 -0.10 23.71 18.14
N MET A 12 0.88 23.06 17.52
CA MET A 12 2.20 23.63 17.24
C MET A 12 2.27 24.01 15.77
N THR A 13 2.65 25.26 15.47
CA THR A 13 2.90 25.70 14.09
C THR A 13 4.40 25.90 13.88
N LEU A 14 4.95 25.29 12.84
CA LEU A 14 6.37 25.36 12.48
C LEU A 14 6.51 26.08 11.12
N ASN A 15 7.04 27.31 11.14
CA ASN A 15 7.03 28.20 9.97
C ASN A 15 8.31 28.16 9.12
N THR A 16 9.35 27.41 9.50
CA THR A 16 10.65 27.38 8.82
C THR A 16 11.30 26.00 8.94
N PRO A 17 12.39 25.70 8.20
CA PRO A 17 13.25 24.58 8.56
C PRO A 17 13.67 24.72 10.02
N VAL A 18 13.46 23.68 10.80
CA VAL A 18 13.77 23.63 12.23
C VAL A 18 14.56 22.37 12.48
N SER A 19 15.89 22.49 12.53
CA SER A 19 16.81 21.39 12.84
C SER A 19 16.81 21.05 14.35
N TYR A 20 15.64 20.72 14.91
CA TYR A 20 15.48 20.34 16.32
C TYR A 20 14.63 19.08 16.47
N SER A 21 14.83 18.36 17.57
CA SER A 21 13.99 17.23 17.96
C SER A 21 12.91 17.71 18.93
N ILE A 22 11.65 17.45 18.61
CA ILE A 22 10.49 17.64 19.48
C ILE A 22 10.28 16.32 20.21
N ASN A 23 10.95 16.17 21.35
CA ASN A 23 11.11 14.85 21.97
C ASN A 23 9.84 14.32 22.65
N LYS A 24 8.88 15.16 23.03
CA LYS A 24 7.65 14.73 23.72
C LYS A 24 6.50 15.70 23.46
N LEU A 25 5.59 15.32 22.57
CA LEU A 25 4.26 15.90 22.43
C LEU A 25 3.26 14.96 23.07
N LEU A 26 2.34 15.51 23.86
CA LEU A 26 1.21 14.72 24.37
C LEU A 26 0.37 14.21 23.19
N GLY A 27 -0.03 12.93 23.23
CA GLY A 27 -0.95 12.37 22.24
C GLY A 27 -2.23 13.19 22.13
N GLY A 28 -2.76 13.34 20.91
CA GLY A 28 -3.85 14.27 20.61
C GLY A 28 -3.39 15.64 20.11
N SER A 29 -2.07 15.89 20.10
CA SER A 29 -1.51 17.15 19.61
C SER A 29 -1.49 17.24 18.08
N THR A 30 -1.39 18.46 17.57
CA THR A 30 -1.28 18.76 16.14
C THR A 30 0.01 19.53 15.83
N ILE A 31 0.75 19.11 14.80
CA ILE A 31 1.81 19.92 14.17
C ILE A 31 1.34 20.43 12.81
N LEU A 32 1.50 21.72 12.56
CA LEU A 32 1.25 22.37 11.28
C LEU A 32 2.59 22.83 10.66
N GLY A 33 2.97 22.22 9.55
CA GLY A 33 4.17 22.55 8.78
C GLY A 33 5.47 21.99 9.36
N GLY A 34 6.56 22.70 9.09
CA GLY A 34 7.91 22.33 9.53
C GLY A 34 8.69 21.51 8.51
N ASN A 35 10.01 21.65 8.57
CA ASN A 35 10.95 20.90 7.73
C ASN A 35 12.15 20.41 8.56
N ASN A 36 12.59 19.18 8.32
CA ASN A 36 13.77 18.55 8.94
C ASN A 36 13.71 18.46 10.47
N TYR A 37 12.62 17.93 11.03
CA TYR A 37 12.45 17.74 12.47
C TYR A 37 12.10 16.29 12.82
N THR A 38 12.31 15.93 14.09
CA THR A 38 11.80 14.70 14.67
C THR A 38 10.69 15.02 15.67
N ALA A 39 9.58 14.30 15.67
CA ALA A 39 8.50 14.46 16.65
C ALA A 39 8.06 13.12 17.23
N PHE A 40 7.86 13.09 18.55
CA PHE A 40 7.29 11.94 19.26
C PHE A 40 5.96 12.34 19.89
N PHE A 41 4.88 11.71 19.47
CA PHE A 41 3.58 11.80 20.11
C PHE A 41 3.39 10.63 21.05
N ILE A 42 3.26 10.92 22.34
CA ILE A 42 3.18 9.91 23.40
C ILE A 42 1.89 10.13 24.20
N ASN A 43 1.05 9.11 24.29
CA ASN A 43 -0.08 9.10 25.20
C ASN A 43 0.16 8.09 26.33
N TYR A 44 0.34 8.59 27.54
CA TYR A 44 0.55 7.77 28.73
C TYR A 44 -0.75 7.23 29.33
N ASP A 45 -1.91 7.65 28.83
CA ASP A 45 -3.19 7.07 29.26
C ASP A 45 -3.38 5.70 28.62
N GLU A 46 -3.27 4.65 29.44
CA GLU A 46 -3.44 3.27 29.02
C GLU A 46 -4.88 2.93 28.60
N LYS A 47 -5.85 3.75 28.99
CA LYS A 47 -7.29 3.47 28.81
C LYS A 47 -7.90 4.21 27.62
N ASN A 48 -7.18 5.16 27.04
CA ASN A 48 -7.71 6.01 25.98
C ASN A 48 -6.76 6.05 24.79
N VAL A 49 -7.29 5.81 23.59
CA VAL A 49 -6.53 5.98 22.35
C VAL A 49 -6.83 7.36 21.80
N VAL A 50 -5.78 8.12 21.48
CA VAL A 50 -5.90 9.47 20.94
C VAL A 50 -5.29 9.54 19.54
N GLN A 51 -5.75 10.48 18.72
CA GLN A 51 -5.17 10.72 17.39
C GLN A 51 -4.34 11.98 17.41
N SER A 52 -3.06 11.87 17.05
CA SER A 52 -2.20 13.01 16.80
C SER A 52 -2.14 13.31 15.30
N THR A 53 -2.05 14.59 14.95
CA THR A 53 -2.11 15.04 13.56
C THR A 53 -0.84 15.78 13.16
N VAL A 54 -0.29 15.48 11.98
CA VAL A 54 0.78 16.27 11.37
C VAL A 54 0.35 16.69 9.97
N GLN A 55 0.42 17.98 9.69
CA GLN A 55 0.03 18.52 8.40
C GLN A 55 1.22 19.19 7.72
N LYS A 56 1.41 18.97 6.41
CA LYS A 56 2.38 19.69 5.56
C LYS A 56 3.84 19.61 6.05
N ALA A 57 4.17 18.61 6.85
CA ALA A 57 5.54 18.38 7.29
C ALA A 57 6.39 17.86 6.14
N THR A 58 7.61 18.38 6.03
CA THR A 58 8.57 17.97 4.99
C THR A 58 9.82 17.37 5.64
N ASN A 59 10.33 16.25 5.11
CA ASN A 59 11.55 15.60 5.61
C ASN A 59 11.57 15.41 7.14
N ALA A 60 10.42 15.06 7.71
CA ALA A 60 10.27 14.88 9.15
C ALA A 60 10.28 13.41 9.53
N THR A 61 10.80 13.11 10.72
CA THR A 61 10.68 11.80 11.36
C THR A 61 9.59 11.87 12.44
N ILE A 62 8.53 11.09 12.29
CA ILE A 62 7.32 11.21 13.10
C ILE A 62 7.03 9.88 13.78
N HIS A 63 6.96 9.88 15.11
CA HIS A 63 6.67 8.72 15.92
C HIS A 63 5.33 8.90 16.64
N GLY A 64 4.43 7.93 16.50
CA GLY A 64 3.23 7.77 17.30
C GLY A 64 3.40 6.54 18.17
N VAL A 65 3.64 6.76 19.45
CA VAL A 65 3.92 5.70 20.41
C VAL A 65 2.85 5.68 21.51
N SER A 66 2.62 4.52 22.11
CA SER A 66 1.71 4.30 23.24
C SER A 66 0.32 4.93 23.06
N ASN A 67 -0.69 4.14 22.67
CA ASN A 67 -2.09 4.60 22.55
C ASN A 67 -2.30 5.88 21.74
N THR A 68 -1.43 6.09 20.75
CA THR A 68 -1.50 7.22 19.83
C THR A 68 -1.62 6.72 18.40
N ASN A 69 -2.76 7.00 17.77
CA ASN A 69 -2.93 6.88 16.32
C ASN A 69 -2.31 8.11 15.65
N LEU A 70 -1.80 7.94 14.43
CA LEU A 70 -1.25 9.03 13.63
C LEU A 70 -2.14 9.35 12.44
N GLN A 71 -2.39 10.64 12.22
CA GLN A 71 -2.89 11.16 10.97
C GLN A 71 -1.86 12.11 10.36
N ILE A 72 -1.39 11.80 9.15
CA ILE A 72 -0.46 12.64 8.40
C ILE A 72 -1.17 13.13 7.15
N VAL A 73 -1.20 14.44 6.94
CA VAL A 73 -1.91 15.07 5.83
C VAL A 73 -0.93 15.94 5.04
N GLN A 74 -0.85 15.72 3.73
CA GLN A 74 -0.01 16.52 2.81
C GLN A 74 1.47 16.55 3.22
N GLY A 75 1.95 15.50 3.89
CA GLY A 75 3.36 15.37 4.25
C GLY A 75 4.21 15.01 3.04
N SER A 76 5.45 15.51 2.99
CA SER A 76 6.37 15.23 1.88
C SER A 76 7.71 14.69 2.35
N GLY A 77 8.09 13.50 1.89
CA GLY A 77 9.42 12.95 2.15
C GLY A 77 9.66 12.52 3.61
N ASN A 78 8.63 12.04 4.30
CA ASN A 78 8.70 11.79 5.75
C ASN A 78 9.09 10.34 6.09
N THR A 79 9.62 10.15 7.28
CA THR A 79 9.78 8.83 7.91
C THR A 79 8.77 8.72 9.05
N ILE A 80 7.91 7.71 9.02
CA ILE A 80 6.79 7.56 9.94
C ILE A 80 6.88 6.23 10.67
N TYR A 81 6.74 6.26 11.99
CA TYR A 81 6.64 5.07 12.84
C TYR A 81 5.35 5.16 13.66
N ALA A 82 4.44 4.21 13.44
CA ALA A 82 3.16 4.13 14.12
C ALA A 82 3.05 2.80 14.88
N ASP A 83 3.08 2.86 16.21
CA ASP A 83 2.81 1.69 17.05
C ASP A 83 1.34 1.22 16.93
N ARG A 84 0.46 2.08 16.42
CA ARG A 84 -0.96 1.83 16.23
C ARG A 84 -1.38 2.24 14.81
N ASP A 85 -2.57 2.80 14.67
CA ASP A 85 -3.14 3.04 13.36
C ASP A 85 -2.49 4.27 12.69
N LEU A 86 -2.31 4.18 11.38
CA LEU A 86 -1.83 5.27 10.53
C LEU A 86 -2.89 5.63 9.48
N THR A 87 -3.28 6.90 9.45
CA THR A 87 -3.96 7.50 8.31
C THR A 87 -2.99 8.43 7.58
N PHE A 88 -2.69 8.14 6.31
CA PHE A 88 -1.78 8.96 5.49
C PHE A 88 -2.52 9.48 4.26
N LEU A 89 -2.68 10.80 4.17
CA LEU A 89 -3.52 11.45 3.16
C LEU A 89 -2.72 12.42 2.31
N ASN A 90 -2.78 12.23 0.99
CA ASN A 90 -2.28 13.17 -0.02
C ASN A 90 -0.80 13.55 0.15
N GLY A 91 0.04 12.63 0.61
CA GLY A 91 1.48 12.88 0.74
C GLY A 91 2.23 12.74 -0.58
N THR A 92 3.45 13.27 -0.63
CA THR A 92 4.33 13.27 -1.81
C THR A 92 5.79 12.94 -1.43
N GLY A 93 6.67 12.85 -2.42
CA GLY A 93 8.10 12.63 -2.20
C GLY A 93 8.42 11.23 -1.68
N LYS A 94 9.64 11.02 -1.22
CA LYS A 94 10.11 9.70 -0.76
C LYS A 94 9.74 9.47 0.70
N THR A 95 8.68 8.73 0.96
CA THR A 95 8.17 8.50 2.31
C THR A 95 8.39 7.05 2.74
N TYR A 96 8.86 6.85 3.96
CA TYR A 96 8.90 5.55 4.62
C TYR A 96 7.87 5.52 5.75
N ALA A 97 7.17 4.41 5.90
CA ALA A 97 6.25 4.18 7.02
C ALA A 97 6.39 2.76 7.56
N GLU A 98 6.44 2.65 8.89
CA GLU A 98 6.33 1.40 9.64
C GLU A 98 5.08 1.46 10.51
N VAL A 99 4.18 0.48 10.39
CA VAL A 99 2.87 0.50 11.05
C VAL A 99 2.56 -0.84 11.71
N ASN A 100 2.35 -0.83 13.02
CA ASN A 100 1.96 -1.99 13.81
C ASN A 100 0.44 -2.14 13.96
N GLY A 101 -0.34 -1.08 13.74
CA GLY A 101 -1.81 -1.10 13.68
C GLY A 101 -2.36 -0.95 12.25
N ALA A 102 -3.66 -0.65 12.15
CA ALA A 102 -4.32 -0.55 10.85
C ALA A 102 -3.77 0.63 10.03
N SER A 103 -3.66 0.45 8.72
CA SER A 103 -3.23 1.54 7.83
C SER A 103 -4.30 1.93 6.82
N SER A 104 -4.49 3.23 6.63
CA SER A 104 -5.35 3.82 5.60
C SER A 104 -4.55 4.86 4.84
N ILE A 105 -4.07 4.49 3.67
CA ILE A 105 -3.13 5.29 2.88
C ILE A 105 -3.81 5.69 1.58
N PHE A 106 -3.99 6.99 1.41
CA PHE A 106 -4.50 7.59 0.18
C PHE A 106 -3.37 8.44 -0.41
N CYS A 107 -2.73 7.87 -1.43
CA CYS A 107 -1.58 8.46 -2.08
C CYS A 107 -1.97 9.66 -2.95
N SER A 108 -0.99 10.51 -3.25
CA SER A 108 -1.11 11.60 -4.23
C SER A 108 0.00 11.45 -5.26
N ASN A 109 -0.23 12.00 -6.45
CA ASN A 109 0.76 12.19 -7.50
C ASN A 109 2.15 12.58 -6.96
N GLY A 110 3.17 11.80 -7.32
CA GLY A 110 4.57 12.06 -6.97
C GLY A 110 5.01 11.51 -5.60
N LEU A 111 4.24 10.58 -5.03
CA LEU A 111 4.63 9.82 -3.84
C LEU A 111 5.45 8.59 -4.23
N ASP A 112 6.62 8.44 -3.61
CA ASP A 112 7.38 7.19 -3.60
C ASP A 112 7.30 6.62 -2.18
N LEU A 113 6.47 5.61 -1.95
CA LEU A 113 6.21 5.06 -0.62
C LEU A 113 6.89 3.71 -0.42
N THR A 114 7.56 3.55 0.71
CA THR A 114 7.86 2.24 1.29
C THR A 114 7.04 2.09 2.57
N LEU A 115 6.19 1.06 2.66
CA LEU A 115 5.37 0.74 3.81
C LEU A 115 5.70 -0.66 4.34
N ASP A 116 6.12 -0.75 5.58
CA ASP A 116 6.14 -2.01 6.35
C ASP A 116 4.89 -2.05 7.24
N ALA A 117 3.93 -2.93 6.92
CA ALA A 117 2.67 -3.07 7.64
C ALA A 117 2.61 -4.42 8.37
N PHE A 118 2.63 -4.40 9.70
CA PHE A 118 2.77 -5.60 10.51
C PHE A 118 1.48 -6.09 11.17
N GLY A 119 0.52 -5.21 11.44
CA GLY A 119 -0.67 -5.58 12.20
C GLY A 119 -1.94 -4.90 11.70
N ALA A 120 -3.04 -5.64 11.78
CA ALA A 120 -4.39 -5.20 11.45
C ALA A 120 -4.65 -4.82 9.96
N ASN A 121 -5.94 -4.63 9.68
CA ASN A 121 -6.43 -4.45 8.32
C ASN A 121 -5.84 -3.19 7.69
N SER A 122 -5.48 -3.28 6.41
CA SER A 122 -4.85 -2.17 5.69
C SER A 122 -5.55 -1.87 4.37
N LEU A 123 -5.75 -0.59 4.08
CA LEU A 123 -6.23 -0.08 2.81
C LEU A 123 -5.18 0.87 2.23
N ILE A 124 -4.69 0.53 1.04
CA ILE A 124 -3.76 1.38 0.29
C ILE A 124 -4.40 1.70 -1.06
N VAL A 125 -4.58 2.99 -1.33
CA VAL A 125 -5.05 3.53 -2.60
C VAL A 125 -3.91 4.35 -3.19
N GLY A 126 -3.24 3.78 -4.19
CA GLY A 126 -2.16 4.43 -4.94
C GLY A 126 -2.65 5.59 -5.82
N ASP A 127 -1.72 6.29 -6.42
CA ASP A 127 -1.88 7.26 -7.53
C ASP A 127 -0.55 7.25 -8.32
N LYS A 128 -0.23 8.23 -9.18
CA LYS A 128 1.06 8.26 -9.88
C LYS A 128 2.26 8.22 -8.91
N GLY A 129 3.11 7.20 -9.01
CA GLY A 129 4.25 7.02 -8.13
C GLY A 129 4.80 5.59 -8.08
N SER A 130 5.79 5.35 -7.21
CA SER A 130 6.29 4.01 -6.91
C SER A 130 5.97 3.60 -5.48
N TYR A 131 5.36 2.43 -5.31
CA TYR A 131 4.91 1.93 -4.01
C TYR A 131 5.52 0.56 -3.74
N MET A 132 6.15 0.41 -2.59
CA MET A 132 6.57 -0.87 -2.06
C MET A 132 5.87 -1.08 -0.72
N VAL A 133 5.01 -2.09 -0.65
CA VAL A 133 4.27 -2.45 0.55
C VAL A 133 4.66 -3.86 0.95
N ASN A 134 5.26 -3.98 2.12
CA ASN A 134 5.68 -5.24 2.72
C ASN A 134 4.83 -5.51 3.95
N ALA A 135 3.87 -6.40 3.76
CA ALA A 135 2.98 -6.90 4.80
C ALA A 135 3.09 -8.42 4.96
N SER A 136 4.23 -9.00 4.56
CA SER A 136 4.51 -10.43 4.58
C SER A 136 4.37 -11.08 5.96
N LYS A 137 4.47 -10.28 7.03
CA LYS A 137 4.30 -10.72 8.43
C LYS A 137 2.90 -10.47 9.00
N SER A 138 2.00 -9.83 8.24
CA SER A 138 0.63 -9.55 8.69
C SER A 138 -0.25 -10.80 8.57
N THR A 139 -1.12 -11.01 9.55
CA THR A 139 -2.19 -12.02 9.51
C THR A 139 -3.56 -11.40 9.20
N ALA A 140 -3.61 -10.09 9.00
CA ALA A 140 -4.83 -9.33 8.78
C ALA A 140 -5.12 -9.12 7.29
N ASP A 141 -6.37 -8.85 6.96
CA ASP A 141 -6.80 -8.65 5.58
C ASP A 141 -6.26 -7.33 5.02
N ILE A 142 -5.87 -7.34 3.75
CA ILE A 142 -5.30 -6.17 3.09
C ILE A 142 -5.99 -5.90 1.77
N SER A 143 -6.27 -4.64 1.50
CA SER A 143 -6.76 -4.20 0.20
C SER A 143 -5.81 -3.17 -0.38
N VAL A 144 -5.28 -3.47 -1.55
CA VAL A 144 -4.41 -2.55 -2.29
C VAL A 144 -5.05 -2.27 -3.64
N TYR A 145 -5.22 -0.99 -3.93
CA TYR A 145 -5.69 -0.48 -5.19
C TYR A 145 -4.58 0.39 -5.78
N ALA A 146 -3.93 -0.08 -6.83
CA ALA A 146 -3.29 0.85 -7.76
C ALA A 146 -4.43 1.60 -8.49
N TYR A 147 -4.88 2.72 -7.92
CA TYR A 147 -5.81 3.67 -8.59
C TYR A 147 -5.26 3.98 -9.99
N PRO A 148 -6.07 4.36 -11.01
CA PRO A 148 -5.61 4.43 -12.40
C PRO A 148 -4.53 5.50 -12.58
N ASN A 149 -3.31 5.12 -12.25
CA ASN A 149 -2.09 5.63 -12.79
C ASN A 149 -2.35 5.57 -14.27
N ASN A 150 -2.36 6.70 -14.94
CA ASN A 150 -2.27 6.79 -16.39
C ASN A 150 -0.79 6.85 -16.80
N ASP A 151 0.09 6.43 -15.90
CA ASP A 151 1.54 6.51 -16.03
C ASP A 151 2.13 5.10 -16.05
N VAL A 152 2.59 4.69 -17.24
CA VAL A 152 3.28 3.43 -17.48
C VAL A 152 4.60 3.30 -16.71
N LEU A 153 5.14 4.40 -16.17
CA LEU A 153 6.37 4.41 -15.37
C LEU A 153 6.12 4.12 -13.87
N SER A 154 4.86 4.11 -13.43
CA SER A 154 4.52 3.79 -12.05
C SER A 154 4.75 2.31 -11.75
N SER A 155 5.12 2.00 -10.51
CA SER A 155 5.31 0.63 -10.05
C SER A 155 4.67 0.37 -8.70
N LEU A 156 4.05 -0.79 -8.54
CA LEU A 156 3.51 -1.26 -7.28
C LEU A 156 4.07 -2.64 -6.95
N TRP A 157 4.72 -2.75 -5.80
CA TRP A 157 5.28 -3.99 -5.28
C TRP A 157 4.56 -4.29 -3.97
N MET A 158 3.76 -5.35 -3.93
CA MET A 158 2.99 -5.71 -2.74
C MET A 158 3.26 -7.16 -2.35
N PHE A 159 3.70 -7.35 -1.12
CA PHE A 159 3.93 -8.65 -0.50
C PHE A 159 3.01 -8.78 0.70
N SER A 160 1.95 -9.58 0.61
CA SER A 160 1.04 -9.81 1.72
C SER A 160 1.41 -11.06 2.53
N GLY A 161 0.90 -11.12 3.75
CA GLY A 161 1.01 -12.28 4.63
C GLY A 161 -0.24 -13.17 4.57
N ASP A 162 -0.63 -13.70 5.72
CA ASP A 162 -1.61 -14.78 5.86
C ASP A 162 -3.07 -14.33 5.83
N GLY A 163 -3.34 -13.02 5.89
CA GLY A 163 -4.69 -12.47 5.71
C GLY A 163 -5.12 -12.42 4.25
N ASN A 164 -6.43 -12.48 3.99
CA ASN A 164 -6.96 -12.43 2.64
C ASN A 164 -6.63 -11.07 2.01
N THR A 165 -6.10 -11.08 0.79
CA THR A 165 -5.65 -9.85 0.15
C THR A 165 -6.34 -9.61 -1.19
N ILE A 166 -6.80 -8.37 -1.39
CA ILE A 166 -7.22 -7.87 -2.69
C ILE A 166 -6.06 -7.06 -3.28
N PHE A 167 -5.59 -7.49 -4.43
CA PHE A 167 -4.58 -6.81 -5.24
C PHE A 167 -5.25 -6.29 -6.50
N ALA A 168 -5.65 -5.01 -6.52
CA ALA A 168 -6.15 -4.38 -7.73
C ALA A 168 -5.01 -3.69 -8.48
N ALA A 169 -4.75 -4.16 -9.70
CA ALA A 169 -3.73 -3.62 -10.59
C ALA A 169 -4.17 -2.27 -11.20
N GLY A 170 -3.17 -1.46 -11.56
CA GLY A 170 -3.33 -0.21 -12.30
C GLY A 170 -2.50 -0.22 -13.58
N THR A 171 -2.30 0.95 -14.20
CA THR A 171 -1.35 1.06 -15.33
C THR A 171 0.08 1.09 -14.80
N GLY A 172 1.02 0.61 -15.61
CA GLY A 172 2.41 0.41 -15.23
C GLY A 172 2.70 -1.01 -14.80
N MET A 173 3.73 -1.20 -13.97
CA MET A 173 4.16 -2.50 -13.49
C MET A 173 3.57 -2.79 -12.11
N SER A 174 2.91 -3.93 -11.93
CA SER A 174 2.55 -4.45 -10.61
C SER A 174 3.27 -5.76 -10.34
N VAL A 175 3.81 -5.93 -9.13
CA VAL A 175 4.37 -7.18 -8.63
C VAL A 175 3.61 -7.54 -7.36
N PHE A 176 2.88 -8.65 -7.41
CA PHE A 176 2.03 -9.10 -6.31
C PHE A 176 2.51 -10.46 -5.81
N SER A 177 2.57 -10.62 -4.49
CA SER A 177 2.81 -11.90 -3.84
C SER A 177 1.85 -12.05 -2.67
N GLY A 178 1.02 -13.08 -2.74
CA GLY A 178 0.25 -13.56 -1.58
C GLY A 178 1.05 -14.59 -0.77
N SER A 179 0.56 -14.91 0.42
CA SER A 179 1.02 -16.09 1.17
C SER A 179 0.18 -17.34 0.81
N ASN A 180 0.63 -18.49 1.30
CA ASN A 180 -0.01 -19.78 1.06
C ASN A 180 -1.29 -19.97 1.89
N ALA A 181 -1.47 -19.17 2.96
CA ALA A 181 -2.60 -19.30 3.88
C ALA A 181 -3.80 -18.42 3.49
N SER A 182 -3.60 -17.44 2.61
CA SER A 182 -4.60 -16.43 2.25
C SER A 182 -5.32 -16.73 0.95
N ASN A 183 -6.60 -16.37 0.87
CA ASN A 183 -7.37 -16.40 -0.38
C ASN A 183 -7.22 -15.04 -1.06
N ASN A 184 -6.35 -14.98 -2.06
CA ASN A 184 -5.99 -13.71 -2.69
C ASN A 184 -6.82 -13.46 -3.96
N SER A 185 -7.26 -12.22 -4.16
CA SER A 185 -7.95 -11.78 -5.37
C SER A 185 -7.05 -10.80 -6.13
N PHE A 186 -6.67 -11.16 -7.34
CA PHE A 186 -5.91 -10.33 -8.26
C PHE A 186 -6.88 -9.71 -9.26
N VAL A 187 -7.18 -8.43 -9.10
CA VAL A 187 -8.26 -7.72 -9.77
C VAL A 187 -7.73 -6.85 -10.90
N PHE A 188 -8.34 -6.99 -12.07
CA PHE A 188 -8.01 -6.28 -13.30
C PHE A 188 -9.28 -5.65 -13.88
N THR A 189 -9.34 -4.32 -13.96
CA THR A 189 -10.45 -3.63 -14.66
C THR A 189 -9.94 -3.12 -16.00
N LYS A 190 -10.57 -3.47 -17.12
CA LYS A 190 -10.05 -3.22 -18.49
C LYS A 190 -9.49 -1.82 -18.69
N SER A 191 -10.21 -0.78 -18.27
CA SER A 191 -9.76 0.61 -18.44
C SER A 191 -8.64 1.04 -17.47
N SER A 192 -8.56 0.46 -16.28
CA SER A 192 -7.59 0.88 -15.25
C SER A 192 -6.20 0.27 -15.43
N VAL A 193 -6.10 -0.85 -16.16
CA VAL A 193 -4.86 -1.61 -16.36
C VAL A 193 -4.25 -1.47 -17.75
N ALA A 194 -4.84 -0.65 -18.62
CA ALA A 194 -4.49 -0.53 -20.03
C ALA A 194 -3.02 -0.14 -20.24
N GLY A 195 -2.29 -0.92 -21.03
CA GLY A 195 -0.84 -0.75 -21.29
C GLY A 195 0.06 -1.22 -20.15
N GLY A 196 -0.50 -1.74 -19.06
CA GLY A 196 0.24 -2.23 -17.90
C GLY A 196 0.70 -3.69 -18.03
N LYS A 197 1.44 -4.12 -17.02
CA LYS A 197 1.89 -5.50 -16.83
C LYS A 197 1.83 -5.86 -15.35
N THR A 198 1.37 -7.06 -15.05
CA THR A 198 1.33 -7.56 -13.68
C THR A 198 2.05 -8.90 -13.59
N ILE A 199 2.97 -8.99 -12.64
CA ILE A 199 3.65 -10.23 -12.23
C ILE A 199 2.99 -10.68 -10.94
N ILE A 200 2.48 -11.92 -10.94
CA ILE A 200 1.94 -12.57 -9.76
C ILE A 200 2.90 -13.68 -9.37
N LEU A 201 3.45 -13.57 -8.17
CA LEU A 201 4.26 -14.57 -7.52
C LEU A 201 3.35 -15.51 -6.71
N ASN A 202 3.69 -16.80 -6.65
CA ASN A 202 3.04 -17.75 -5.75
C ASN A 202 1.52 -17.92 -5.95
N PHE A 203 1.03 -17.74 -7.19
CA PHE A 203 -0.41 -17.80 -7.47
C PHE A 203 -1.02 -19.19 -7.19
N ASP A 204 -0.28 -20.26 -7.48
CA ASP A 204 -0.71 -21.66 -7.35
C ASP A 204 -0.60 -22.22 -5.92
N HIS A 205 0.04 -21.50 -5.01
CA HIS A 205 0.22 -21.94 -3.62
C HIS A 205 -1.10 -22.07 -2.83
N ASN A 206 -2.18 -21.41 -3.27
CA ASN A 206 -3.52 -21.61 -2.75
C ASN A 206 -4.53 -21.73 -3.90
N PRO A 207 -5.26 -22.86 -4.03
CA PRO A 207 -6.25 -23.05 -5.10
C PRO A 207 -7.45 -22.10 -5.03
N LYS A 208 -7.62 -21.38 -3.91
CA LYS A 208 -8.64 -20.35 -3.73
C LYS A 208 -8.20 -18.96 -4.21
N ASN A 209 -6.94 -18.79 -4.62
CA ASN A 209 -6.51 -17.57 -5.29
C ASN A 209 -7.30 -17.38 -6.59
N LYS A 210 -7.70 -16.14 -6.87
CA LYS A 210 -8.54 -15.76 -8.01
C LYS A 210 -7.90 -14.66 -8.85
N ILE A 211 -8.02 -14.78 -10.16
CA ILE A 211 -7.88 -13.67 -11.10
C ILE A 211 -9.28 -13.18 -11.43
N VAL A 212 -9.57 -11.91 -11.16
CA VAL A 212 -10.87 -11.29 -11.36
C VAL A 212 -10.76 -10.22 -12.43
N MET A 213 -11.54 -10.34 -13.51
CA MET A 213 -11.48 -9.48 -14.69
C MET A 213 -12.79 -8.72 -14.88
N TYR A 214 -12.76 -7.40 -14.71
CA TYR A 214 -13.92 -6.52 -14.86
C TYR A 214 -13.89 -5.76 -16.20
N HIS A 215 -15.06 -5.67 -16.84
CA HIS A 215 -15.33 -4.90 -18.05
C HIS A 215 -14.52 -5.35 -19.28
N TYR A 216 -14.17 -6.63 -19.34
CA TYR A 216 -13.55 -7.23 -20.54
C TYR A 216 -14.58 -7.82 -21.51
N SER A 217 -15.88 -7.73 -21.19
CA SER A 217 -16.97 -8.34 -21.97
C SER A 217 -16.74 -9.84 -22.21
N LEU A 218 -16.19 -10.52 -21.21
CA LEU A 218 -15.87 -11.94 -21.31
C LEU A 218 -17.11 -12.80 -21.11
N ASP A 219 -17.10 -13.92 -21.80
CA ASP A 219 -17.93 -15.08 -21.60
C ASP A 219 -17.03 -16.32 -21.47
N GLN A 220 -17.64 -17.48 -21.34
CA GLN A 220 -16.90 -18.73 -21.20
C GLN A 220 -16.03 -19.05 -22.44
N ASN A 221 -16.47 -18.67 -23.65
CA ASN A 221 -15.76 -18.99 -24.89
C ASN A 221 -14.53 -18.10 -25.07
N SER A 222 -14.69 -16.80 -24.87
CA SER A 222 -13.61 -15.82 -24.94
C SER A 222 -12.57 -16.03 -23.84
N LEU A 223 -12.97 -16.39 -22.60
CA LEU A 223 -12.02 -16.80 -21.57
C LEU A 223 -11.22 -18.03 -22.00
N LYS A 224 -11.89 -19.04 -22.56
CA LYS A 224 -11.22 -20.25 -23.06
C LYS A 224 -10.24 -19.92 -24.18
N GLU A 225 -10.59 -18.99 -25.08
CA GLU A 225 -9.69 -18.52 -26.13
C GLU A 225 -8.45 -17.81 -25.55
N ILE A 226 -8.62 -16.91 -24.58
CA ILE A 226 -7.51 -16.26 -23.87
C ILE A 226 -6.58 -17.30 -23.24
N LEU A 227 -7.13 -18.28 -22.52
CA LEU A 227 -6.34 -19.31 -21.87
C LEU A 227 -5.67 -20.27 -22.87
N ASN A 228 -6.29 -20.55 -24.02
CA ASN A 228 -5.68 -21.34 -25.10
C ASN A 228 -4.53 -20.60 -25.80
N ASN A 229 -4.60 -19.27 -25.85
CA ASN A 229 -3.56 -18.42 -26.44
C ASN A 229 -2.44 -18.09 -25.45
N ALA A 230 -2.62 -18.39 -24.17
CA ALA A 230 -1.57 -18.27 -23.17
C ALA A 230 -0.38 -19.19 -23.51
N TYR A 231 0.83 -18.73 -23.20
CA TYR A 231 2.06 -19.45 -23.54
C TYR A 231 3.09 -19.39 -22.40
N ASN A 232 4.05 -20.31 -22.43
CA ASN A 232 5.14 -20.32 -21.46
C ASN A 232 6.33 -19.49 -21.97
N LEU A 233 6.91 -18.67 -21.11
CA LEU A 233 8.17 -17.97 -21.35
C LEU A 233 9.03 -18.00 -20.08
N ASN A 234 10.24 -18.57 -20.18
CA ASN A 234 11.20 -18.67 -19.07
C ASN A 234 10.59 -19.27 -17.78
N ASN A 235 9.84 -20.37 -17.90
CA ASN A 235 9.11 -21.03 -16.80
C ASN A 235 8.00 -20.20 -16.14
N ASN A 236 7.44 -19.23 -16.86
CA ASN A 236 6.28 -18.46 -16.43
C ASN A 236 5.17 -18.58 -17.46
N ALA A 237 3.92 -18.59 -17.01
CA ALA A 237 2.76 -18.53 -17.88
C ALA A 237 2.46 -17.06 -18.18
N ILE A 238 2.31 -16.76 -19.46
CA ILE A 238 2.00 -15.44 -19.97
C ILE A 238 0.56 -15.48 -20.49
N ILE A 239 -0.29 -14.62 -19.94
CA ILE A 239 -1.67 -14.42 -20.35
C ILE A 239 -1.78 -13.00 -20.90
N GLU A 240 -1.96 -12.90 -22.20
CA GLU A 240 -2.18 -11.62 -22.88
C GLU A 240 -3.68 -11.32 -22.90
N LEU A 241 -4.05 -10.21 -22.25
CA LEU A 241 -5.35 -9.58 -22.41
C LEU A 241 -5.24 -8.51 -23.51
N GLU A 242 -6.38 -8.03 -24.01
CA GLU A 242 -6.43 -7.04 -25.11
C GLU A 242 -5.50 -5.83 -24.90
N ASN A 243 -5.36 -5.38 -23.65
CA ASN A 243 -4.60 -4.20 -23.28
C ASN A 243 -3.74 -4.39 -22.03
N HIS A 244 -3.44 -5.62 -21.61
CA HIS A 244 -2.65 -5.87 -20.40
C HIS A 244 -2.00 -7.26 -20.44
N THR A 245 -0.82 -7.40 -19.83
CA THR A 245 -0.15 -8.71 -19.72
C THR A 245 -0.12 -9.17 -18.27
N ILE A 246 -0.66 -10.37 -18.02
CA ILE A 246 -0.51 -11.07 -16.72
C ILE A 246 0.59 -12.12 -16.86
N ILE A 247 1.52 -12.12 -15.89
CA ILE A 247 2.63 -13.07 -15.80
C ILE A 247 2.48 -13.85 -14.50
N LEU A 248 2.26 -15.15 -14.60
CA LEU A 248 2.24 -16.05 -13.44
C LEU A 248 3.64 -16.64 -13.27
N ALA A 249 4.38 -16.13 -12.28
CA ALA A 249 5.77 -16.49 -12.10
C ALA A 249 5.92 -17.92 -11.58
N GLY A 250 6.78 -18.72 -12.21
CA GLY A 250 7.04 -20.12 -11.84
C GLY A 250 5.92 -21.11 -12.16
N ILE A 251 4.85 -20.67 -12.81
CA ILE A 251 3.68 -21.50 -13.16
C ILE A 251 3.68 -21.75 -14.65
N LEU A 252 3.32 -22.97 -15.09
CA LEU A 252 3.16 -23.29 -16.50
C LEU A 252 1.68 -23.22 -16.90
N VAL A 253 1.40 -22.88 -18.16
CA VAL A 253 0.02 -22.78 -18.70
C VAL A 253 -0.82 -24.03 -18.43
N LYS A 254 -0.21 -25.23 -18.51
CA LYS A 254 -0.89 -26.51 -18.26
C LYS A 254 -1.39 -26.66 -16.81
N ASP A 255 -0.82 -25.90 -15.88
CA ASP A 255 -1.09 -25.97 -14.44
C ASP A 255 -2.12 -24.89 -14.02
N ILE A 256 -2.59 -24.08 -14.96
CA ILE A 256 -3.63 -23.07 -14.74
C ILE A 256 -5.00 -23.73 -14.66
N ASN A 257 -5.75 -23.43 -13.58
CA ASN A 257 -7.13 -23.87 -13.43
C ASN A 257 -8.11 -22.74 -13.82
N SER A 258 -8.90 -22.97 -14.87
CA SER A 258 -9.93 -22.02 -15.33
C SER A 258 -10.96 -21.63 -14.24
N ALA A 259 -11.18 -22.47 -13.23
CA ALA A 259 -12.07 -22.15 -12.11
C ALA A 259 -11.51 -21.05 -11.18
N GLN A 260 -10.24 -20.68 -11.32
CA GLN A 260 -9.61 -19.56 -10.61
C GLN A 260 -9.82 -18.21 -11.32
N PHE A 261 -10.53 -18.19 -12.44
CA PHE A 261 -10.83 -16.98 -13.19
C PHE A 261 -12.29 -16.59 -13.01
N GLU A 262 -12.51 -15.35 -12.60
CA GLU A 262 -13.83 -14.73 -12.47
C GLU A 262 -13.89 -13.52 -13.40
N TYR A 263 -15.05 -13.28 -13.99
CA TYR A 263 -15.24 -12.17 -14.91
C TYR A 263 -16.64 -11.57 -14.78
N ALA A 264 -16.73 -10.26 -14.97
CA ALA A 264 -17.97 -9.48 -14.93
C ALA A 264 -17.88 -8.21 -15.78
#